data_AF-A0A7X0JPW2-F1
#
_entry.id   AF-A0A7X0JPW2-F1
#
_cell.length_a   1.000
_cell.length_b   1.000
_cell.length_c   1.000
_cell.angle_alpha   90.00
_cell.angle_beta   90.00
_cell.angle_gamma   90.00
#
_symmetry.space_group_name_H-M   'P 1'
#
loop_
_entity.id
_entity.type
_entity.pdbx_description
1 polymer ?
#
loop_
_entity_poly.entity_id
_entity_poly.type
_entity_poly.pdbx_seq_one_letter_code
_entity_poly.pdbx_strand_id
1 'polypeptide(L)'
;MINSAKNTYESIDTSVHAFSTNIILLDRSLRTYGLTGREARDRLQDYLVHAVENPARADMTKPDDAGRALDAVGNALLSIQPSGDFQQNLLIDIRQQYHRLVEQRWGIVENAEGAIPMPLIALLAAWLTFIFGSFGYRAPQNAIVVLSFVVAASLIATAFYLVLDMDIPFHGTIQISDAPLRRALAEVKS
;
A
#
# COMPACT_ATOMS: atom_id res chain seq x y z
N MET A 1 3.37 18.97 -4.98
CA MET A 1 3.39 18.42 -3.60
C MET A 1 2.02 17.87 -3.22
N ILE A 2 1.00 18.68 -2.91
CA ILE A 2 -0.38 18.18 -2.61
C ILE A 2 -0.96 17.31 -3.74
N ASN A 3 -0.83 17.74 -5.00
CA ASN A 3 -1.34 16.96 -6.14
C ASN A 3 -0.57 15.63 -6.33
N SER A 4 0.70 15.59 -5.93
CA SER A 4 1.52 14.36 -6.04
C SER A 4 1.08 13.34 -5.00
N ALA A 5 0.95 13.77 -3.74
CA ALA A 5 0.49 12.90 -2.66
C ALA A 5 -0.95 12.39 -2.91
N LYS A 6 -1.84 13.24 -3.45
CA LYS A 6 -3.21 12.85 -3.83
C LYS A 6 -3.22 11.80 -4.93
N ASN A 7 -2.40 11.99 -5.96
CA ASN A 7 -2.26 11.01 -7.03
C ASN A 7 -1.66 9.69 -6.53
N THR A 8 -0.68 9.72 -5.62
CA THR A 8 -0.13 8.51 -4.99
C THR A 8 -1.20 7.78 -4.19
N TYR A 9 -1.95 8.48 -3.34
CA TYR A 9 -3.04 7.90 -2.55
C TYR A 9 -4.12 7.28 -3.44
N GLU A 10 -4.61 8.02 -4.45
CA GLU A 10 -5.62 7.54 -5.41
C GLU A 10 -5.11 6.33 -6.22
N SER A 11 -3.82 6.32 -6.56
CA SER A 11 -3.17 5.20 -7.26
C SER A 11 -3.10 3.95 -6.39
N ILE A 12 -2.70 4.08 -5.12
CA ILE A 12 -2.63 2.94 -4.20
C ILE A 12 -4.03 2.42 -3.86
N ASP A 13 -5.00 3.29 -3.61
CA ASP A 13 -6.40 2.89 -3.37
C ASP A 13 -6.96 2.09 -4.56
N THR A 14 -6.77 2.60 -5.77
CA THR A 14 -7.16 1.91 -7.01
C THR A 14 -6.43 0.57 -7.15
N SER A 15 -5.13 0.52 -6.82
CA SER A 15 -4.31 -0.69 -6.89
C SER A 15 -4.76 -1.75 -5.89
N VAL A 16 -5.10 -1.37 -4.65
CA VAL A 16 -5.62 -2.30 -3.62
C VAL A 16 -6.99 -2.86 -4.02
N HIS A 17 -7.86 -2.04 -4.61
CA HIS A 17 -9.13 -2.49 -5.16
C HIS A 17 -8.96 -3.48 -6.32
N ALA A 18 -8.08 -3.16 -7.27
CA ALA A 18 -7.76 -4.05 -8.38
C ALA A 18 -7.13 -5.37 -7.89
N PHE A 19 -6.22 -5.28 -6.93
CA PHE A 19 -5.55 -6.42 -6.31
C PHE A 19 -6.54 -7.37 -5.63
N SER A 20 -7.45 -6.82 -4.81
CA SER A 20 -8.52 -7.58 -4.15
C SER A 20 -9.42 -8.31 -5.15
N THR A 21 -9.75 -7.64 -6.26
CA THR A 21 -10.57 -8.23 -7.33
C THR A 21 -9.84 -9.38 -8.01
N ASN A 22 -8.55 -9.20 -8.32
CA ASN A 22 -7.73 -10.24 -8.95
C ASN A 22 -7.56 -11.47 -8.06
N ILE A 23 -7.50 -11.30 -6.73
CA ILE A 23 -7.47 -12.43 -5.79
C ILE A 23 -8.77 -13.25 -5.87
N ILE A 24 -9.92 -12.58 -5.88
CA ILE A 24 -11.23 -13.26 -5.99
C ILE A 24 -11.31 -14.03 -7.32
N LEU A 25 -10.84 -13.43 -8.42
CA LEU A 25 -10.79 -14.10 -9.72
C LEU A 25 -9.85 -15.32 -9.71
N LEU A 26 -8.68 -15.22 -9.07
CA LEU A 26 -7.76 -16.35 -8.92
C LEU A 26 -8.39 -17.49 -8.11
N ASP A 27 -9.02 -17.18 -6.97
CA ASP A 27 -9.76 -18.17 -6.17
C ASP A 27 -10.85 -18.87 -7.00
N ARG A 28 -11.62 -18.11 -7.77
CA ARG A 28 -12.65 -18.66 -8.66
C ARG A 28 -12.08 -19.57 -9.74
N SER A 29 -10.95 -19.20 -10.34
CA SER A 29 -10.23 -20.05 -11.30
C SER A 29 -9.75 -21.35 -10.63
N LEU A 30 -9.20 -21.27 -9.42
CA LEU A 30 -8.76 -22.43 -8.63
C LEU A 30 -9.93 -23.34 -8.23
N ARG A 31 -11.10 -22.78 -7.88
CA ARG A 31 -12.32 -23.58 -7.65
C ARG A 31 -12.75 -24.33 -8.91
N THR A 32 -12.66 -23.68 -10.06
CA THR A 32 -12.99 -24.28 -11.36
C THR A 32 -12.00 -25.39 -11.74
N TYR A 33 -10.74 -25.27 -11.32
CA TYR A 33 -9.72 -26.31 -11.51
C TYR A 33 -10.03 -27.62 -10.77
N GLY A 34 -10.71 -27.53 -9.62
CA GLY A 34 -11.17 -28.67 -8.84
C GLY A 34 -10.21 -29.10 -7.72
N LEU A 35 -10.28 -30.37 -7.33
CA LEU A 35 -9.59 -30.89 -6.13
C LEU A 35 -8.06 -30.74 -6.18
N THR A 36 -7.47 -30.85 -7.37
CA THR A 36 -6.03 -30.67 -7.59
C THR A 36 -5.56 -29.23 -7.33
N GLY A 37 -6.45 -28.24 -7.40
CA GLY A 37 -6.13 -26.84 -7.10
C GLY A 37 -6.36 -26.45 -5.62
N ARG A 38 -6.80 -27.39 -4.78
CA ARG A 38 -7.21 -27.08 -3.39
C ARG A 38 -6.05 -26.61 -2.52
N GLU A 39 -4.88 -27.23 -2.65
CA GLU A 39 -3.70 -26.80 -1.88
C GLU A 39 -3.32 -25.35 -2.21
N ALA A 40 -3.29 -24.97 -3.50
CA ALA A 40 -3.00 -23.60 -3.91
C ALA A 40 -4.05 -22.61 -3.38
N ARG A 41 -5.32 -23.02 -3.29
CA ARG A 41 -6.40 -22.23 -2.71
C ARG A 41 -6.22 -22.03 -1.20
N ASP A 42 -5.86 -23.07 -0.47
CA ASP A 42 -5.63 -22.99 0.98
C ASP A 42 -4.44 -22.06 1.28
N ARG A 43 -3.37 -22.13 0.48
CA ARG A 43 -2.24 -21.19 0.55
C ARG A 43 -2.64 -19.76 0.21
N LEU A 44 -3.52 -19.56 -0.76
CA LEU A 44 -4.02 -18.23 -1.13
C LEU A 44 -4.85 -17.60 0.00
N GLN A 45 -5.59 -18.43 0.74
CA GLN A 45 -6.32 -18.00 1.91
C GLN A 45 -5.38 -17.60 3.06
N ASP A 46 -4.32 -18.38 3.30
CA ASP A 46 -3.27 -18.09 4.29
C ASP A 46 -2.56 -16.76 3.96
N TYR A 47 -2.23 -16.55 2.68
CA TYR A 47 -1.74 -15.27 2.18
C TYR A 47 -2.66 -14.10 2.52
N LEU A 48 -3.97 -14.23 2.26
CA LEU A 48 -4.94 -13.18 2.54
C LEU A 48 -5.04 -12.85 4.04
N VAL A 49 -4.86 -13.83 4.94
CA VAL A 49 -4.85 -13.58 6.39
C VAL A 49 -3.68 -12.66 6.75
N HIS A 50 -2.47 -13.02 6.31
CA HIS A 50 -1.28 -12.20 6.55
C HIS A 50 -1.33 -10.84 5.83
N ALA A 51 -1.90 -10.78 4.63
CA ALA A 51 -2.07 -9.54 3.89
C ALA A 51 -3.08 -8.60 4.57
N VAL A 52 -4.10 -9.11 5.25
CA VAL A 52 -5.02 -8.26 6.04
C VAL A 52 -4.34 -7.74 7.32
N GLU A 53 -3.43 -8.51 7.91
CA GLU A 53 -2.69 -8.09 9.11
C GLU A 53 -1.59 -7.04 8.81
N ASN A 54 -0.99 -7.10 7.62
CA ASN A 54 0.05 -6.16 7.19
C ASN A 54 -0.02 -5.88 5.66
N PRO A 55 -0.97 -5.04 5.21
CA PRO A 55 -1.39 -4.90 3.81
C PRO A 55 -0.33 -4.44 2.82
N ALA A 56 0.66 -3.67 3.26
CA ALA A 56 1.72 -3.15 2.39
C ALA A 56 3.13 -3.35 2.95
N ARG A 57 3.30 -4.28 3.91
CA ARG A 57 4.52 -4.34 4.72
C ARG A 57 4.84 -2.97 5.32
N ALA A 58 3.82 -2.33 5.88
CA ALA A 58 3.89 -0.98 6.40
C ALA A 58 4.95 -0.87 7.53
N ASP A 59 5.19 -1.97 8.23
CA ASP A 59 6.29 -2.15 9.16
C ASP A 59 7.39 -3.02 8.54
N MET A 60 8.43 -2.38 8.01
CA MET A 60 9.58 -3.06 7.39
C MET A 60 10.44 -3.83 8.40
N THR A 61 10.30 -3.55 9.70
CA THR A 61 11.03 -4.26 10.76
C THR A 61 10.48 -5.67 11.01
N LYS A 62 9.24 -5.93 10.57
CA LYS A 62 8.62 -7.25 10.65
C LYS A 62 9.03 -8.15 9.47
N PRO A 63 9.12 -9.47 9.69
CA PRO A 63 9.30 -10.44 8.61
C PRO A 63 8.19 -10.32 7.56
N ASP A 64 8.52 -10.57 6.30
CA ASP A 64 7.55 -10.55 5.21
C ASP A 64 6.73 -11.87 5.16
N ASP A 65 5.85 -12.06 6.13
CA ASP A 65 5.01 -13.26 6.24
C ASP A 65 4.04 -13.37 5.06
N ALA A 66 3.43 -12.25 4.66
CA ALA A 66 2.57 -12.19 3.48
C ALA A 66 3.35 -12.55 2.20
N GLY A 67 4.58 -12.07 2.02
CA GLY A 67 5.40 -12.45 0.86
C GLY A 67 5.70 -13.93 0.81
N ARG A 68 6.11 -14.51 1.95
CA ARG A 68 6.36 -15.95 2.05
C ARG A 68 5.12 -16.79 1.79
N ALA A 69 3.95 -16.34 2.27
CA ALA A 69 2.69 -17.02 2.01
C ALA A 69 2.30 -16.93 0.52
N LEU A 70 2.56 -15.81 -0.15
CA LEU A 70 2.34 -15.67 -1.59
C LEU A 70 3.25 -16.60 -2.39
N ASP A 71 4.54 -16.68 -2.04
CA ASP A 71 5.48 -17.61 -2.68
C ASP A 71 5.04 -19.08 -2.49
N ALA A 72 4.45 -19.40 -1.34
CA ALA A 72 3.88 -20.73 -1.11
C ALA A 72 2.70 -21.05 -2.06
N VAL A 73 1.91 -20.05 -2.48
CA VAL A 73 0.89 -20.23 -3.54
C VAL A 73 1.57 -20.59 -4.86
N GLY A 74 2.61 -19.86 -5.26
CA GLY A 74 3.37 -20.15 -6.47
C GLY A 74 3.95 -21.56 -6.49
N ASN A 75 4.51 -22.01 -5.36
CA ASN A 75 5.03 -23.37 -5.21
C ASN A 75 3.93 -24.43 -5.34
N ALA A 76 2.76 -24.20 -4.75
CA ALA A 76 1.61 -25.09 -4.91
C ALA A 76 1.09 -25.12 -6.36
N LEU A 77 1.15 -24.00 -7.10
CA LEU A 77 0.79 -23.98 -8.53
C LEU A 77 1.79 -24.74 -9.42
N LEU A 78 3.05 -24.83 -8.99
CA LEU A 78 4.10 -25.57 -9.70
C LEU A 78 3.99 -27.08 -9.48
N SER A 79 3.48 -27.53 -8.33
CA SER A 79 3.30 -28.95 -8.02
C SER A 79 2.11 -29.59 -8.72
N ILE A 80 1.17 -28.79 -9.25
CA ILE A 80 0.00 -29.28 -9.98
C ILE A 80 0.43 -29.96 -11.29
N GLN A 81 0.14 -31.26 -11.41
CA GLN A 81 0.19 -31.99 -12.68
C GLN A 81 -1.18 -31.94 -13.39
N PRO A 82 -1.29 -31.28 -14.55
CA PRO A 82 -2.53 -31.29 -15.33
C PRO A 82 -2.76 -32.68 -15.95
N SER A 83 -4.00 -33.16 -15.92
CA SER A 83 -4.38 -34.49 -16.43
C SER A 83 -5.01 -34.45 -17.83
N GLY A 84 -5.06 -33.27 -18.47
CA GLY A 84 -5.57 -33.10 -19.83
C GLY A 84 -5.44 -31.66 -20.35
N ASP A 85 -5.65 -31.47 -21.65
CA ASP A 85 -5.42 -30.19 -22.35
C ASP A 85 -6.22 -29.02 -21.76
N PHE A 86 -7.47 -29.27 -21.35
CA PHE A 86 -8.30 -28.26 -20.69
C PHE A 86 -7.70 -27.79 -19.35
N GLN A 87 -7.26 -28.74 -18.51
CA GLN A 87 -6.58 -28.42 -17.25
C GLN A 87 -5.21 -27.76 -17.49
N GLN A 88 -4.53 -28.10 -18.58
CA GLN A 88 -3.26 -27.46 -18.91
C GLN A 88 -3.48 -25.98 -19.28
N ASN A 89 -4.44 -25.69 -20.15
CA ASN A 89 -4.78 -24.32 -20.53
C ASN A 89 -5.25 -23.49 -19.33
N LEU A 90 -6.14 -24.05 -18.50
CA LEU A 90 -6.62 -23.38 -17.30
C LEU A 90 -5.48 -23.12 -16.29
N LEU A 91 -4.53 -24.05 -16.16
CA LEU A 91 -3.36 -23.85 -15.28
C LEU A 91 -2.44 -22.74 -15.79
N ILE A 92 -2.29 -22.58 -17.11
CA ILE A 92 -1.54 -21.46 -17.71
C ILE A 92 -2.20 -20.13 -17.35
N ASP A 93 -3.53 -20.03 -17.50
CA ASP A 93 -4.28 -18.81 -17.15
C ASP A 93 -4.16 -18.48 -15.65
N ILE A 94 -4.27 -19.49 -14.78
CA ILE A 94 -4.09 -19.35 -13.32
C ILE A 94 -2.68 -18.86 -12.98
N ARG A 95 -1.64 -19.40 -13.62
CA ARG A 95 -0.26 -18.95 -13.40
C ARG A 95 -0.05 -17.51 -13.87
N GLN A 96 -0.65 -17.11 -14.99
CA GLN A 96 -0.60 -15.71 -15.44
C GLN A 96 -1.34 -14.76 -14.50
N GLN A 97 -2.46 -15.18 -13.91
CA GLN A 97 -3.16 -14.41 -12.88
C GLN A 97 -2.28 -14.26 -11.61
N TYR A 98 -1.63 -15.34 -11.18
CA TYR A 98 -0.67 -15.32 -10.07
C TYR A 98 0.49 -14.34 -10.31
N HIS A 99 1.14 -14.40 -11.47
CA HIS A 99 2.25 -13.48 -11.78
C HIS A 99 1.83 -12.01 -11.73
N ARG A 100 0.65 -11.69 -12.26
CA ARG A 100 0.09 -10.33 -12.17
C ARG A 100 -0.14 -9.90 -10.72
N LEU A 101 -0.60 -10.79 -9.85
CA LEU A 101 -0.74 -10.50 -8.42
C LEU A 101 0.61 -10.22 -7.76
N VAL A 102 1.63 -11.02 -8.06
CA VAL A 102 2.99 -10.80 -7.55
C VAL A 102 3.49 -9.42 -8.00
N GLU A 103 3.41 -9.08 -9.28
CA GLU A 103 3.80 -7.77 -9.81
C GLU A 103 3.05 -6.62 -9.13
N GLN A 104 1.73 -6.76 -8.95
CA GLN A 104 0.91 -5.75 -8.26
C GLN A 104 1.34 -5.56 -6.80
N ARG A 105 1.67 -6.65 -6.09
CA ARG A 105 2.16 -6.58 -4.71
C ARG A 105 3.49 -5.82 -4.64
N TRP A 106 4.43 -6.12 -5.53
CA TRP A 106 5.70 -5.39 -5.60
C TRP A 106 5.47 -3.91 -5.88
N GLY A 107 4.55 -3.57 -6.78
CA GLY A 107 4.15 -2.18 -7.01
C GLY A 107 3.59 -1.50 -5.76
N ILE A 108 2.77 -2.18 -4.96
CA ILE A 108 2.22 -1.61 -3.70
C ILE A 108 3.33 -1.41 -2.67
N VAL A 109 4.27 -2.35 -2.53
CA VAL A 109 5.40 -2.26 -1.59
C VAL A 109 6.39 -1.18 -2.01
N GLU A 110 6.76 -1.11 -3.29
CA GLU A 110 7.71 -0.11 -3.81
C GLU A 110 7.15 1.32 -3.74
N ASN A 111 5.87 1.51 -4.06
CA ASN A 111 5.23 2.82 -3.93
C ASN A 111 5.02 3.23 -2.46
N ALA A 112 5.02 2.28 -1.51
CA ALA A 112 4.99 2.57 -0.08
C ALA A 112 6.39 2.92 0.49
N GLU A 113 7.49 2.56 -0.18
CA GLU A 113 8.87 2.92 0.19
C GLU A 113 9.29 4.32 -0.28
N GLY A 114 8.49 4.97 -1.15
CA GLY A 114 8.73 6.31 -1.68
C GLY A 114 8.55 7.44 -0.67
N ALA A 115 9.10 7.32 0.54
CA ALA A 115 8.99 8.34 1.57
C ALA A 115 9.83 9.59 1.22
N ILE A 116 9.21 10.78 1.31
CA ILE A 116 9.95 12.04 1.22
C ILE A 116 11.05 12.07 2.31
N PRO A 117 12.33 12.31 1.95
CA PRO A 117 13.42 12.24 2.92
C PRO A 117 13.28 13.32 4.01
N MET A 118 13.20 12.87 5.27
CA MET A 118 13.10 13.71 6.48
C MET A 118 14.07 14.92 6.52
N PRO A 119 15.33 14.82 6.06
CA PRO A 119 16.25 15.96 6.00
C PRO A 119 15.75 17.12 5.14
N LEU A 120 14.99 16.85 4.06
CA LEU A 120 14.42 17.88 3.20
C LEU A 120 13.34 18.68 3.94
N ILE A 121 12.57 18.02 4.82
CA ILE A 121 11.56 18.67 5.68
C ILE A 121 12.25 19.57 6.70
N ALA A 122 13.30 19.06 7.36
CA ALA A 122 14.08 19.84 8.31
C ALA A 122 14.71 21.08 7.64
N LEU A 123 15.22 20.92 6.42
CA LEU A 123 15.76 22.01 5.62
C LEU A 123 14.70 23.06 5.27
N LEU A 124 13.52 22.64 4.80
CA LEU A 124 12.40 23.53 4.48
C LEU A 124 11.90 24.29 5.71
N ALA A 125 11.74 23.59 6.85
CA ALA A 125 11.33 24.20 8.11
C ALA A 125 12.36 25.23 8.60
N ALA A 126 13.65 24.90 8.51
CA ALA A 126 14.73 25.84 8.82
C ALA A 126 14.69 27.06 7.88
N TRP A 127 14.41 26.84 6.59
CA TRP A 127 14.38 27.91 5.59
C TRP A 127 13.18 28.86 5.80
N LEU A 128 11.99 28.33 6.08
CA LEU A 128 10.81 29.11 6.48
C LEU A 128 11.06 29.91 7.76
N THR A 129 11.73 29.30 8.75
CA THR A 129 12.13 29.98 10.00
C THR A 129 13.04 31.17 9.70
N PHE A 130 14.00 31.01 8.78
CA PHE A 130 14.89 32.09 8.34
C PHE A 130 14.15 33.22 7.63
N ILE A 131 13.21 32.91 6.74
CA ILE A 131 12.41 33.90 6.01
C ILE A 131 11.57 34.72 6.99
N PHE A 132 10.82 34.05 7.87
CA PHE A 132 9.97 34.72 8.84
C PHE A 132 10.77 35.47 9.91
N GLY A 133 11.92 34.94 10.34
CA GLY A 133 12.85 35.63 11.23
C GLY A 133 13.38 36.94 10.62
N SER A 134 13.70 36.94 9.33
CA SER A 134 14.18 38.13 8.60
C SER A 134 13.12 39.22 8.50
N PHE A 135 11.86 38.86 8.20
CA PHE A 135 10.75 39.82 8.17
C PHE A 135 10.35 40.31 9.56
N GLY A 136 10.40 39.44 10.58
CA GLY A 136 10.16 39.82 11.98
C GLY A 136 11.18 40.81 12.53
N TYR A 137 12.45 40.71 12.12
CA TYR A 137 13.51 41.64 12.54
C TYR A 137 13.32 43.07 12.02
N ARG A 138 12.67 43.26 10.87
CA ARG A 138 12.39 44.57 10.27
C ARG A 138 11.06 45.20 10.72
N ALA A 139 10.21 44.45 11.42
CA ALA A 139 8.90 44.93 11.84
C ALA A 139 8.97 45.58 13.24
N PRO A 140 8.20 46.67 13.50
CA PRO A 140 8.03 47.18 14.86
C PRO A 140 7.50 46.05 15.76
N GLN A 141 8.03 45.93 16.99
CA GLN A 141 7.73 44.86 17.95
C GLN A 141 6.26 44.88 18.38
N ASN A 142 5.37 44.38 17.52
CA ASN A 142 3.93 44.35 17.74
C ASN A 142 3.49 42.90 17.91
N ALA A 143 2.79 42.62 19.01
CA ALA A 143 2.35 41.27 19.38
C ALA A 143 1.49 40.61 18.27
N ILE A 144 0.75 41.41 17.50
CA ILE A 144 -0.07 40.95 16.37
C ILE A 144 0.81 40.37 15.24
N VAL A 145 1.98 40.95 14.99
CA VAL A 145 2.91 40.50 13.95
C VAL A 145 3.54 39.16 14.36
N VAL A 146 3.97 39.06 15.61
CA VAL A 146 4.52 37.81 16.16
C VAL A 146 3.48 36.69 16.13
N LEU A 147 2.25 36.96 16.58
CA LEU A 147 1.15 35.99 16.57
C LEU A 147 0.83 35.52 15.14
N SER A 148 0.77 36.44 14.18
CA SER A 148 0.51 36.11 12.77
C SER A 148 1.58 35.20 12.19
N PHE A 149 2.86 35.41 12.54
CA PHE A 149 3.95 34.54 12.11
C PHE A 149 3.88 33.15 12.75
N VAL A 150 3.57 33.06 14.04
CA VAL A 150 3.41 31.76 14.74
C VAL A 150 2.25 30.96 14.13
N VAL A 151 1.13 31.62 13.84
CA VAL A 151 -0.03 30.99 13.21
C VAL A 151 0.29 30.55 11.78
N ALA A 152 0.97 31.38 10.99
CA ALA A 152 1.39 31.02 9.63
C ALA A 152 2.38 29.86 9.62
N ALA A 153 3.37 29.88 10.51
CA ALA A 153 4.34 28.78 10.66
C ALA A 153 3.65 27.48 11.10
N SER A 154 2.71 27.54 12.04
CA SER A 154 1.92 26.39 12.46
C SER A 154 1.07 25.84 11.31
N LEU A 155 0.37 26.69 10.55
CA LEU A 155 -0.43 26.25 9.40
C LEU A 155 0.43 25.56 8.33
N ILE A 156 1.61 26.10 8.04
CA ILE A 156 2.53 25.51 7.07
C ILE A 156 3.08 24.17 7.60
N ALA A 157 3.49 24.11 8.86
CA ALA A 157 3.93 22.86 9.50
C ALA A 157 2.83 21.79 9.49
N THR A 158 1.59 22.17 9.82
CA THR A 158 0.43 21.27 9.76
C THR A 158 0.15 20.80 8.33
N ALA A 159 0.22 21.68 7.33
CA ALA A 159 0.02 21.28 5.94
C ALA A 159 1.10 20.30 5.46
N PHE A 160 2.36 20.48 5.85
CA PHE A 160 3.43 19.53 5.56
C PHE A 160 3.26 18.21 6.28
N TYR A 161 2.89 18.24 7.57
CA TYR A 161 2.54 17.03 8.31
C TYR A 161 1.44 16.25 7.60
N LEU A 162 0.40 16.93 7.11
CA LEU A 162 -0.72 16.31 6.41
C LEU A 162 -0.30 15.71 5.06
N VAL A 163 0.62 16.35 4.33
CA VAL A 163 1.21 15.79 3.10
C VAL A 163 2.04 14.54 3.40
N LEU A 164 2.81 14.55 4.50
CA LEU A 164 3.62 13.40 4.92
C LEU A 164 2.75 12.25 5.41
N ASP A 165 1.69 12.55 6.15
CA ASP A 165 0.71 11.58 6.63
C ASP A 165 0.05 10.83 5.45
N MET A 166 -0.23 11.54 4.37
CA MET A 166 -0.71 10.97 3.11
C MET A 166 0.33 10.15 2.34
N ASP A 167 1.62 10.34 2.63
CA ASP A 167 2.76 9.60 2.03
C ASP A 167 3.03 8.28 2.78
N ILE A 168 2.40 8.08 3.95
CA ILE A 168 2.45 6.85 4.74
C ILE A 168 1.05 6.19 4.73
N PRO A 169 0.64 5.59 3.59
CA PRO A 169 -0.75 5.21 3.33
C PRO A 169 -1.37 4.20 4.32
N PHE A 170 -0.54 3.48 5.09
CA PHE A 170 -0.98 2.43 6.01
C PHE A 170 -0.60 2.69 7.49
N HIS A 171 0.11 3.77 7.79
CA HIS A 171 0.54 4.11 9.16
C HIS A 171 0.21 5.56 9.57
N GLY A 172 -0.29 6.40 8.64
CA GLY A 172 -0.78 7.75 8.93
C GLY A 172 -2.15 7.80 9.61
N THR A 173 -2.65 9.00 9.87
CA THR A 173 -4.01 9.30 10.35
C THR A 173 -5.07 9.14 9.25
N ILE A 174 -4.70 9.36 7.98
CA ILE A 174 -5.49 9.05 6.79
C ILE A 174 -5.03 7.69 6.25
N GLN A 175 -5.69 6.63 6.67
CA GLN A 175 -5.35 5.26 6.28
C GLN A 175 -6.16 4.83 5.06
N ILE A 176 -5.49 4.16 4.12
CA ILE A 176 -6.18 3.40 3.08
C ILE A 176 -6.98 2.30 3.77
N SER A 177 -8.23 2.15 3.35
CA SER A 177 -9.11 1.18 3.97
C SER A 177 -8.69 -0.25 3.61
N ASP A 178 -8.46 -1.10 4.60
CA ASP A 178 -8.26 -2.55 4.39
C ASP A 178 -9.56 -3.29 4.04
N ALA A 179 -10.69 -2.58 3.94
CA ALA A 179 -12.00 -3.15 3.63
C ALA A 179 -12.04 -3.99 2.33
N PRO A 180 -11.36 -3.61 1.23
CA PRO A 180 -11.33 -4.43 0.02
C PRO A 180 -10.67 -5.80 0.23
N LEU A 181 -9.53 -5.83 0.94
CA LEU A 181 -8.81 -7.06 1.30
C LEU A 181 -9.64 -7.93 2.25
N ARG A 182 -10.29 -7.33 3.26
CA ARG A 182 -11.20 -8.06 4.16
C ARG A 182 -12.41 -8.65 3.43
N ARG A 183 -12.97 -7.94 2.45
CA ARG A 183 -14.05 -8.46 1.60
C ARG A 183 -13.56 -9.62 0.74
N ALA A 184 -12.37 -9.51 0.14
CA ALA A 184 -11.78 -10.60 -0.62
C ALA A 184 -11.57 -11.85 0.27
N LEU A 185 -11.05 -11.68 1.49
CA LEU A 185 -10.92 -12.78 2.45
C LEU A 185 -12.26 -13.42 2.81
N ALA A 186 -13.32 -12.63 2.98
CA ALA A 186 -14.66 -13.14 3.26
C ALA A 186 -15.23 -13.95 2.08
N GLU A 187 -15.04 -13.47 0.85
CA GLU A 187 -15.51 -14.14 -0.37
C GLU A 187 -14.75 -15.46 -0.60
N VAL A 188 -13.43 -15.45 -0.45
CA VAL A 188 -12.58 -16.65 -0.58
C VAL A 188 -12.90 -17.69 0.49
N LYS A 189 -13.28 -17.26 1.71
CA LYS A 189 -13.74 -18.15 2.79
C LYS A 189 -15.10 -18.80 2.52
N SER A 190 -15.98 -18.17 1.75
CA SER A 190 -17.32 -18.70 1.42
C SER A 190 -17.25 -19.93 0.51
#